data_AF-A0A521NEI1-F1
#
_entry.id   AF-A0A521NEI1-F1
#
_cell.length_a   1.000
_cell.length_b   1.000
_cell.length_c   1.000
_cell.angle_alpha   90.00
_cell.angle_beta   90.00
_cell.angle_gamma   90.00
#
_symmetry.space_group_name_H-M   'P 1'
#
loop_
_entity.id
_entity.type
_entity.pdbx_description
1 polymer ?
#
loop_
_entity_poly.entity_id
_entity_poly.type
_entity_poly.pdbx_seq_one_letter_code
_entity_poly.pdbx_strand_id
1 'polypeptide(L)' 'MSRTERKGTPTPVADLPGLIGHEIGVSRWITVDQARIDAFAEITEDRQFIHIDPVAAAQTPFGGTIAHGFLTLS' A
#
# COMPACT_ATOMS: atom_id res chain seq x y z
N MET A 1 2.15 -22.02 2.74
CA MET A 1 1.54 -22.34 1.44
C MET A 1 2.15 -21.42 0.40
N SER A 2 3.04 -21.95 -0.44
CA SER A 2 3.74 -21.16 -1.46
C SER A 2 2.79 -20.93 -2.65
N ARG A 3 2.33 -19.68 -2.82
CA ARG A 3 1.50 -19.29 -3.97
C ARG A 3 2.45 -18.87 -5.08
N THR A 4 2.63 -19.76 -6.05
CA THR A 4 3.46 -19.54 -7.24
C THR A 4 3.01 -18.27 -7.98
N GLU A 5 3.93 -17.33 -8.21
CA GLU A 5 3.70 -16.20 -9.11
C GLU A 5 3.45 -16.74 -10.53
N ARG A 6 2.20 -16.66 -11.01
CA ARG A 6 1.92 -16.88 -12.43
C ARG A 6 2.29 -15.61 -13.18
N LYS A 7 3.39 -15.65 -13.93
CA LYS A 7 3.68 -14.65 -14.96
C LYS A 7 2.70 -14.89 -16.12
N GLY A 8 1.52 -14.26 -16.05
CA GLY A 8 0.50 -14.37 -17.08
C GLY A 8 0.98 -13.78 -18.41
N THR A 9 0.52 -14.34 -19.52
CA THR A 9 0.66 -13.71 -20.83
C THR A 9 -0.05 -12.35 -20.81
N PRO A 10 0.57 -11.27 -21.32
CA PRO A 10 -0.09 -9.98 -21.39
C PRO A 10 -1.40 -10.06 -22.19
N THR A 11 -2.48 -9.53 -21.63
CA THR A 11 -3.76 -9.40 -22.34
C THR A 11 -3.65 -8.29 -23.39
N PRO A 12 -3.97 -8.55 -24.67
CA PRO A 12 -4.08 -7.50 -25.69
C PRO A 12 -5.09 -6.43 -25.27
N VAL A 13 -4.79 -5.15 -25.54
CA VAL A 13 -5.69 -4.02 -25.17
C VAL A 13 -7.10 -4.19 -25.75
N ALA A 14 -7.20 -4.75 -26.95
CA ALA A 14 -8.48 -5.02 -27.63
C ALA A 14 -9.39 -5.98 -26.84
N ASP A 15 -8.82 -6.82 -25.98
CA ASP A 15 -9.56 -7.85 -25.23
C ASP A 15 -9.99 -7.36 -23.83
N LEU A 16 -9.47 -6.22 -23.35
CA LEU A 16 -9.76 -5.67 -22.03
C LEU A 16 -11.26 -5.37 -21.76
N PRO A 17 -12.06 -4.87 -22.72
CA PRO A 17 -13.48 -4.64 -22.49
C PRO A 17 -14.24 -5.90 -22.06
N GLY A 18 -13.81 -7.08 -22.50
CA GLY A 18 -14.41 -8.37 -22.13
C GLY A 18 -14.12 -8.80 -20.68
N LEU A 19 -13.27 -8.07 -19.96
CA LEU A 19 -12.86 -8.39 -18.58
C LEU A 19 -13.55 -7.51 -17.52
N ILE A 20 -14.48 -6.64 -17.91
CA ILE A 20 -15.21 -5.80 -16.96
C ILE A 20 -15.97 -6.69 -15.96
N GLY A 21 -15.77 -6.43 -14.67
CA GLY A 21 -16.39 -7.19 -13.57
C GLY A 21 -15.61 -8.45 -13.15
N HIS A 22 -14.49 -8.78 -13.82
CA HIS A 22 -13.63 -9.90 -13.42
C HIS A 22 -12.52 -9.45 -12.44
N GLU A 23 -12.17 -10.32 -11.49
CA GLU A 23 -11.00 -10.13 -10.62
C GLU A 23 -9.70 -10.25 -11.44
N ILE A 24 -8.86 -9.22 -11.40
CA ILE A 24 -7.59 -9.17 -12.16
C ILE A 24 -6.45 -9.90 -11.45
N GLY A 25 -6.61 -10.19 -10.15
CA GLY A 25 -5.66 -10.94 -9.34
C GLY A 25 -5.51 -10.38 -7.93
N VAL A 26 -4.81 -11.16 -7.10
CA VAL A 26 -4.42 -10.79 -5.73
C VAL A 26 -2.90 -10.83 -5.67
N SER A 27 -2.29 -9.70 -5.29
CA SER A 27 -0.84 -9.59 -5.16
C SER A 27 -0.31 -10.40 -3.97
N ARG A 28 1.02 -10.48 -3.87
CA ARG A 28 1.66 -10.96 -2.65
C ARG A 28 1.52 -9.94 -1.52
N TRP A 29 1.61 -10.41 -0.29
CA TRP A 29 1.74 -9.53 0.87
C TRP A 29 3.01 -8.67 0.78
N ILE A 30 2.89 -7.43 1.26
CA ILE A 30 4.00 -6.47 1.39
C ILE A 30 3.94 -5.93 2.81
N THR A 31 5.08 -5.99 3.51
CA THR A 31 5.21 -5.36 4.82
C THR A 31 5.34 -3.85 4.65
N VAL A 32 4.50 -3.09 5.38
CA VAL A 32 4.60 -1.64 5.50
C VAL A 32 5.18 -1.35 6.88
N ASP A 33 6.47 -1.07 6.94
CA ASP A 33 7.19 -0.74 8.17
C ASP A 33 7.34 0.78 8.34
N GLN A 34 7.82 1.20 9.52
CA GLN A 34 8.00 2.61 9.84
C GLN A 34 8.97 3.30 8.86
N ALA A 35 10.04 2.61 8.41
CA ALA A 35 11.00 3.19 7.47
C ALA A 35 10.35 3.56 6.13
N ARG A 36 9.42 2.74 5.63
CA ARG A 36 8.63 3.07 4.43
C ARG A 36 7.68 4.24 4.67
N ILE A 37 7.04 4.30 5.84
CA ILE A 37 6.13 5.39 6.23
C ILE A 37 6.91 6.72 6.31
N ASP A 38 8.07 6.73 6.97
CA ASP A 38 8.93 7.90 7.11
C ASP A 38 9.44 8.38 5.74
N ALA A 39 9.88 7.46 4.88
CA ALA A 39 10.32 7.82 3.53
C ALA A 39 9.21 8.49 2.71
N PHE A 40 7.96 8.04 2.87
CA PHE A 40 6.82 8.68 2.20
C PHE A 40 6.56 10.08 2.76
N ALA A 41 6.65 10.27 4.09
CA ALA A 41 6.54 11.58 4.71
C ALA A 41 7.60 12.56 4.19
N GLU A 42 8.84 12.10 3.99
CA GLU A 42 9.92 12.94 3.47
C GLU A 42 9.72 13.33 2.00
N ILE A 43 9.25 12.42 1.16
CA ILE A 43 9.04 12.67 -0.28
C ILE A 43 7.83 13.56 -0.54
N THR A 44 6.77 13.38 0.23
CA THR A 44 5.50 14.12 0.05
C THR A 44 5.41 15.38 0.90
N GLU A 45 6.38 15.57 1.80
CA GLU A 45 6.38 16.61 2.82
C GLU A 45 5.22 16.54 3.83
N ASP A 46 4.43 15.46 3.80
CA ASP A 46 3.39 15.18 4.80
C ASP A 46 4.00 14.52 6.05
N ARG A 47 4.43 15.39 6.96
CA ARG A 47 5.04 15.04 8.25
C ARG A 47 4.02 15.06 9.40
N GLN A 48 2.75 14.76 9.14
CA GLN A 48 1.74 14.72 10.20
C GLN A 48 2.13 13.68 11.28
N PHE A 49 2.06 14.08 12.56
CA PHE A 49 2.63 13.32 13.67
C PHE A 49 2.09 11.89 13.81
N ILE A 50 0.85 11.63 13.36
CA ILE A 50 0.25 10.28 13.39
C ILE A 50 1.00 9.26 12.52
N HIS A 51 1.87 9.73 11.63
CA HIS A 51 2.69 8.89 10.75
C HIS A 51 4.11 8.69 11.28
N ILE A 52 4.71 9.73 11.88
CA ILE A 52 6.17 9.78 12.12
C ILE A 52 6.60 9.89 13.59
N ASP A 53 5.68 10.18 14.51
CA ASP A 53 5.98 10.31 15.94
C ASP A 53 5.26 9.22 16.74
N PRO A 54 5.95 8.13 17.15
CA PRO A 54 5.34 7.06 17.92
C PRO A 54 4.79 7.49 19.28
N VAL A 55 5.39 8.48 19.93
CA VAL A 55 4.98 8.93 21.26
C VAL A 55 3.68 9.74 21.15
N ALA A 56 3.63 10.68 20.22
CA ALA A 56 2.43 11.47 19.97
C ALA A 56 1.30 10.62 19.35
N ALA A 57 1.62 9.74 18.40
CA ALA A 57 0.63 8.87 17.76
C ALA A 57 -0.02 7.88 18.73
N ALA A 58 0.73 7.39 19.73
CA ALA A 58 0.18 6.54 20.79
C ALA A 58 -0.92 7.21 21.64
N GLN A 59 -0.97 8.55 21.68
CA GLN A 59 -2.03 9.31 22.37
C GLN A 59 -3.31 9.49 21.54
N THR A 60 -3.32 8.99 20.30
CA THR A 60 -4.49 9.06 19.41
C THR A 60 -5.33 7.79 19.51
N PRO A 61 -6.56 7.78 18.95
CA PRO A 61 -7.36 6.55 18.86
C PRO A 61 -6.71 5.40 18.09
N PHE A 62 -5.62 5.65 17.34
CA PHE A 62 -4.90 4.62 16.62
C PHE A 62 -3.93 3.83 17.50
N GLY A 63 -3.52 4.37 18.66
CA GLY A 63 -2.65 3.68 19.62
C GLY A 63 -1.19 3.49 19.16
N GLY A 64 -0.79 4.08 18.04
CA GLY A 64 0.56 4.02 17.47
C GLY A 64 0.61 4.73 16.12
N THR A 65 1.77 4.71 15.47
CA THR A 65 1.90 5.23 14.11
C THR A 65 1.07 4.42 13.13
N ILE A 66 0.52 5.10 12.13
CA ILE A 66 -0.18 4.48 11.01
C ILE A 66 0.41 4.94 9.70
N ALA A 67 0.30 4.13 8.65
CA ALA A 67 0.72 4.52 7.31
C ALA A 67 -0.13 5.69 6.76
N HIS A 68 0.46 6.50 5.88
CA HIS A 68 -0.30 7.48 5.11
C HIS A 68 -1.35 6.78 4.24
N GLY A 69 -2.55 7.35 4.15
CA GLY A 69 -3.58 6.83 3.24
C GLY A 69 -3.11 6.78 1.78
N PHE A 70 -2.40 7.83 1.35
CA PHE A 70 -1.83 7.90 0.00
C PHE A 70 -0.70 6.89 -0.23
N LEU A 71 0.05 6.47 0.80
CA LEU A 71 1.04 5.40 0.67
C LEU A 71 0.38 4.04 0.32
N THR A 72 -0.85 3.81 0.77
CA THR A 72 -1.59 2.58 0.44
C THR A 72 -2.09 2.56 -1.02
N LEU A 73 -2.32 3.73 -1.60
CA LEU A 73 -2.81 3.89 -2.98
C LEU A 73 -1.67 3.91 -4.03
N SER A 74 -0.47 4.33 -3.62
CA SER A 74 0.65 4.67 -4.52
C SER A 74 1.38 3.46 -5.13
#